data_AF-A0A938FTD0-F1
#
_entry.id   AF-A0A938FTD0-F1
#
_cell.length_a   1.000
_cell.length_b   1.000
_cell.length_c   1.000
_cell.angle_alpha   90.00
_cell.angle_beta   90.00
_cell.angle_gamma   90.00
#
_symmetry.space_group_name_H-M   'P 1'
#
loop_
_entity.id
_entity.type
_entity.pdbx_description
1 polymer ?
#
loop_
_entity_poly.entity_id
_entity_poly.type
_entity_poly.pdbx_seq_one_letter_code
_entity_poly.pdbx_strand_id
1 'polypeptide(L)'
;MKLSSSEIEMLTALSQSRSEPAGRVQRASMALRYHAGDTVSEIARTLGTNRPRVERCVSKALDLGVAQALADLPGRGRRPAMTAEARAWVVSLACQKPKDLGHAQELWTTRLLAKYVRKHCLAAGHPSLAKLGRGTVSKVLSANQVHPHKIQYCLERRDPEFDAKMVQVLHVYKEVEIWRQKGAPGLLAVLSYDEKPGSQAIENTAPDLPAVPGKHSTVGRDDEYIRHGTLSLLAGIDLLSGEVLGLVRKRHRSAEFIEFLKLADAHYPAGTRI
;
A
#
# COMPACT_ATOMS: atom_id res chain seq x y z
N MET A 1 -9.38 22.73 -39.84
CA MET A 1 -9.53 22.53 -38.38
C MET A 1 -9.59 23.90 -37.72
N LYS A 2 -10.61 24.19 -36.91
CA LYS A 2 -10.68 25.47 -36.15
C LYS A 2 -10.03 25.24 -34.78
N LEU A 3 -8.97 25.97 -34.50
CA LEU A 3 -8.26 25.95 -33.22
C LEU A 3 -8.64 27.18 -32.41
N SER A 4 -8.74 27.03 -31.09
CA SER A 4 -8.86 28.15 -30.17
C SER A 4 -7.52 28.88 -29.98
N SER A 5 -7.57 30.12 -29.50
CA SER A 5 -6.36 30.93 -29.27
C SER A 5 -5.36 30.25 -28.33
N SER A 6 -5.85 29.60 -27.28
CA SER A 6 -5.02 28.86 -26.32
C SER A 6 -4.38 27.61 -26.92
N GLU A 7 -5.07 26.91 -27.82
CA GLU A 7 -4.50 25.76 -28.54
C GLU A 7 -3.42 26.18 -29.53
N ILE A 8 -3.58 27.33 -30.19
CA ILE A 8 -2.58 27.89 -31.10
C ILE A 8 -1.32 28.25 -30.32
N GLU A 9 -1.44 28.91 -29.16
CA GLU A 9 -0.30 29.22 -28.29
C GLU A 9 0.43 27.96 -27.82
N MET A 10 -0.32 26.95 -27.34
CA MET A 10 0.25 25.67 -26.91
C MET A 10 1.00 24.99 -28.06
N LEU A 11 0.39 24.85 -29.23
CA LEU A 11 1.01 24.20 -30.37
C LEU A 11 2.23 24.96 -30.88
N THR A 12 2.20 26.29 -30.83
CA THR A 12 3.33 27.14 -31.25
C THR A 12 4.53 26.90 -30.33
N ALA A 13 4.32 26.94 -29.02
CA ALA A 13 5.35 26.62 -28.03
C ALA A 13 5.93 25.20 -28.23
N LEU A 14 5.08 24.20 -28.47
CA LEU A 14 5.51 22.82 -28.70
C LEU A 14 6.26 22.63 -30.02
N SER A 15 5.86 23.34 -31.09
CA SER A 15 6.52 23.28 -32.40
C SER A 15 7.94 23.84 -32.40
N GLN A 16 8.23 24.76 -31.48
CA GLN A 16 9.54 25.41 -31.33
C GLN A 16 10.40 24.80 -30.21
N SER A 17 9.83 23.88 -29.42
CA SER A 17 10.51 23.25 -28.30
C SER A 17 11.68 22.38 -28.76
N ARG A 18 12.82 22.54 -28.09
CA ARG A 18 14.02 21.69 -28.27
C ARG A 18 14.09 20.52 -27.29
N SER A 19 13.22 20.50 -26.27
CA SER A 19 13.20 19.48 -25.22
C SER A 19 12.11 18.42 -25.41
N GLU A 20 11.12 18.69 -26.25
CA GLU A 20 10.02 17.74 -26.50
C GLU A 20 10.43 16.64 -27.49
N PRO A 21 9.82 15.44 -27.40
CA PRO A 21 10.05 14.37 -28.36
C PRO A 21 9.74 14.84 -29.79
N ALA A 22 10.64 14.53 -30.74
CA ALA A 22 10.50 14.97 -32.14
C ALA A 22 9.15 14.60 -32.79
N GLY A 23 8.55 13.47 -32.41
CA GLY A 23 7.23 13.07 -32.87
C GLY A 23 6.12 14.04 -32.44
N ARG A 24 6.23 14.62 -31.23
CA ARG A 24 5.29 15.60 -30.69
C ARG A 24 5.42 16.95 -31.39
N VAL A 25 6.65 17.40 -31.58
CA VAL A 25 6.98 18.63 -32.32
C VAL A 25 6.44 18.56 -33.75
N GLN A 26 6.68 17.44 -34.44
CA GLN A 26 6.19 17.26 -35.81
C GLN A 26 4.67 17.25 -35.92
N ARG A 27 3.95 16.60 -34.98
CA ARG A 27 2.48 16.62 -34.94
C ARG A 27 1.94 18.01 -34.66
N ALA A 28 2.59 18.78 -33.78
CA ALA A 28 2.21 20.15 -33.49
C ALA A 28 2.35 21.06 -34.74
N SER A 29 3.47 20.93 -35.46
CA SER A 29 3.69 21.65 -36.72
C SER A 29 2.68 21.28 -37.82
N MET A 30 2.28 20.00 -37.89
CA MET A 30 1.23 19.55 -38.82
C MET A 30 -0.13 20.19 -38.48
N ALA A 31 -0.48 20.23 -37.19
CA ALA A 31 -1.74 20.80 -36.73
C ALA A 31 -1.83 22.32 -36.98
N LEU A 32 -0.76 23.07 -36.73
CA LEU A 32 -0.68 24.51 -37.01
C LEU A 32 -0.82 24.82 -38.49
N ARG A 33 -0.09 24.11 -39.36
CA ARG A 33 -0.17 24.33 -40.81
C ARG A 33 -1.53 23.99 -41.39
N TYR A 34 -2.14 22.90 -40.90
CA TYR A 34 -3.50 22.55 -41.30
C TYR A 34 -4.55 23.54 -40.81
N HIS A 35 -4.30 24.24 -39.70
CA HIS A 35 -5.13 25.36 -39.25
C HIS A 35 -4.93 26.61 -40.12
N ALA A 36 -3.70 26.87 -40.58
CA ALA A 36 -3.36 27.99 -41.47
C ALA A 36 -3.93 27.86 -42.90
N GLY A 37 -4.47 26.69 -43.25
CA GLY A 37 -5.11 26.44 -44.55
C GLY A 37 -4.27 25.65 -45.55
N ASP A 38 -3.05 25.23 -45.16
CA ASP A 38 -2.20 24.41 -46.03
C ASP A 38 -2.88 23.08 -46.36
N THR A 39 -2.78 22.64 -47.61
CA THR A 39 -3.27 21.32 -48.01
C THR A 39 -2.37 20.22 -47.44
N VAL A 40 -2.91 19.02 -47.24
CA VAL A 40 -2.15 17.84 -46.75
C VAL A 40 -0.88 17.60 -47.56
N SER A 41 -0.93 17.81 -48.88
CA SER A 41 0.21 17.66 -49.80
C SER A 41 1.30 18.70 -49.57
N GLU A 42 0.94 19.94 -49.30
CA GLU A 42 1.90 21.02 -48.99
C GLU A 42 2.55 20.78 -47.63
N ILE A 43 1.77 20.44 -46.61
CA ILE A 43 2.27 20.11 -45.27
C ILE A 43 3.29 18.97 -45.34
N ALA A 44 2.98 17.92 -46.10
CA ALA A 44 3.89 16.79 -46.28
C ALA A 44 5.22 17.22 -46.94
N ARG A 45 5.15 18.08 -47.97
CA ARG A 45 6.34 18.60 -48.65
C ARG A 45 7.19 19.48 -47.73
N THR A 46 6.58 20.42 -47.02
CA THR A 46 7.31 21.38 -46.19
C THR A 46 7.93 20.74 -44.95
N LEU A 47 7.27 19.75 -44.36
CA LEU A 47 7.78 19.04 -43.18
C LEU A 47 8.62 17.81 -43.54
N GLY A 48 8.89 17.55 -44.82
CA GLY A 48 9.68 16.41 -45.28
C GLY A 48 9.08 15.06 -44.87
N THR A 49 7.75 14.91 -44.94
CA THR A 49 7.05 13.68 -44.54
C THR A 49 6.11 13.16 -45.63
N ASN A 50 5.34 12.10 -45.34
CA ASN A 50 4.40 11.51 -46.29
C ASN A 50 2.94 11.92 -46.00
N ARG A 51 2.11 11.96 -47.05
CA ARG A 51 0.68 12.31 -46.95
C ARG A 51 -0.08 11.45 -45.93
N PRO A 52 0.06 10.11 -45.88
CA PRO A 52 -0.70 9.27 -44.94
C PRO A 52 -0.39 9.57 -43.47
N ARG A 53 0.81 10.07 -43.15
CA ARG A 53 1.16 10.47 -41.78
C ARG A 53 0.48 11.78 -41.39
N VAL A 54 0.44 12.76 -42.30
CA VAL A 54 -0.25 14.04 -42.09
C VAL A 54 -1.75 13.80 -41.95
N GLU A 55 -2.35 12.99 -42.83
CA GLU A 55 -3.77 12.62 -42.77
C GLU A 55 -4.11 11.97 -41.43
N ARG A 56 -3.37 10.94 -41.01
CA ARG A 56 -3.59 10.29 -39.71
C ARG A 56 -3.44 11.26 -38.52
N CYS A 57 -2.49 12.19 -38.58
CA CYS A 57 -2.30 13.18 -37.53
C CYS A 57 -3.48 14.16 -37.46
N VAL A 58 -3.92 14.67 -38.61
CA VAL A 58 -5.03 15.62 -38.71
C VAL A 58 -6.35 14.95 -38.34
N SER A 59 -6.65 13.76 -38.88
CA SER A 59 -7.84 12.99 -38.51
C SER A 59 -7.88 12.73 -37.00
N LYS A 60 -6.75 12.31 -36.42
CA LYS A 60 -6.66 12.11 -34.97
C LYS A 60 -6.92 13.39 -34.16
N ALA A 61 -6.44 14.54 -34.63
CA ALA A 61 -6.68 15.83 -33.99
C ALA A 61 -8.14 16.28 -34.10
N LEU A 62 -8.81 15.95 -35.21
CA LEU A 62 -10.24 16.20 -35.38
C LEU A 62 -11.10 15.27 -34.52
N ASP A 63 -10.71 14.01 -34.36
CA ASP A 63 -11.49 13.00 -33.63
C ASP A 63 -11.34 13.11 -32.09
N LEU A 64 -10.12 13.33 -31.59
CA LEU A 64 -9.78 13.25 -30.16
C LEU A 64 -9.43 14.61 -29.54
N GLY A 65 -9.36 15.66 -30.36
CA GLY A 65 -8.83 16.96 -29.96
C GLY A 65 -7.31 17.04 -30.04
N VAL A 66 -6.82 18.27 -30.16
CA VAL A 66 -5.43 18.60 -30.51
C VAL A 66 -4.45 18.16 -29.43
N ALA A 67 -4.78 18.41 -28.16
CA ALA A 67 -3.92 18.05 -27.04
C ALA A 67 -3.70 16.53 -26.93
N GLN A 68 -4.74 15.72 -27.16
CA GLN A 68 -4.65 14.25 -27.11
C GLN A 68 -3.97 13.68 -28.37
N ALA A 69 -4.15 14.32 -29.52
CA ALA A 69 -3.55 13.88 -30.77
C ALA A 69 -2.01 13.93 -30.77
N LEU A 70 -1.43 14.82 -29.97
CA LEU A 70 0.01 14.97 -29.81
C LEU A 70 0.70 13.74 -29.20
N ALA A 71 0.03 12.99 -28.31
CA ALA A 71 0.57 11.77 -27.70
C ALA A 71 0.39 10.57 -28.65
N ASP A 72 1.20 9.52 -28.54
CA ASP A 72 0.92 8.26 -29.26
C ASP A 72 -0.26 7.52 -28.63
N LEU A 73 -1.15 6.95 -29.44
CA LEU A 73 -2.18 6.07 -28.90
C LEU A 73 -1.52 4.78 -28.40
N PRO A 74 -2.01 4.20 -27.29
CA PRO A 74 -1.52 2.91 -26.85
C PRO A 74 -1.70 1.90 -27.99
N GLY A 75 -0.60 1.35 -28.47
CA GLY A 75 -0.63 0.31 -29.50
C GLY A 75 -1.30 -0.96 -28.96
N ARG A 76 -1.58 -1.90 -29.86
CA ARG A 76 -2.15 -3.23 -29.53
C ARG A 76 -1.38 -3.99 -28.43
N GLY A 77 -0.11 -3.62 -28.21
CA GLY A 77 0.77 -4.24 -27.24
C GLY A 77 1.17 -5.66 -27.66
N ARG A 78 2.02 -6.28 -26.84
CA ARG A 78 2.38 -7.68 -27.01
C ARG A 78 1.20 -8.56 -26.58
N ARG A 79 0.80 -9.53 -27.42
CA ARG A 79 -0.21 -10.52 -27.03
C ARG A 79 0.20 -11.17 -25.70
N PRO A 80 -0.72 -11.28 -24.72
CA PRO A 80 -0.40 -11.91 -23.43
C PRO A 80 0.11 -13.34 -23.65
N ALA A 81 1.29 -13.66 -23.11
CA ALA A 81 1.84 -15.01 -23.19
C ALA A 81 1.09 -16.02 -22.29
N MET A 82 0.28 -15.53 -21.35
CA MET A 82 -0.50 -16.32 -20.40
C MET A 82 -1.98 -15.99 -20.56
N THR A 83 -2.81 -17.02 -20.69
CA THR A 83 -4.28 -16.90 -20.73
C THR A 83 -4.84 -16.49 -19.37
N ALA A 84 -6.10 -16.04 -19.34
CA ALA A 84 -6.75 -15.61 -18.11
C ALA A 84 -6.95 -16.80 -17.14
N GLU A 85 -7.32 -17.96 -17.67
CA GLU A 85 -7.53 -19.21 -16.93
C GLU A 85 -6.22 -19.66 -16.27
N ALA A 86 -5.11 -19.61 -17.01
CA ALA A 86 -3.79 -19.95 -16.48
C ALA A 86 -3.36 -19.02 -15.34
N ARG A 87 -3.74 -17.73 -15.37
CA ARG A 87 -3.50 -16.79 -14.27
C ARG A 87 -4.37 -17.12 -13.07
N ALA A 88 -5.66 -17.37 -13.28
CA ALA A 88 -6.60 -17.72 -12.22
C ALA A 88 -6.18 -19.01 -11.50
N TRP A 89 -5.68 -20.00 -12.23
CA TRP A 89 -5.16 -21.23 -11.65
C TRP A 89 -3.93 -20.98 -10.76
N VAL A 90 -2.98 -20.14 -11.19
CA VAL A 90 -1.83 -19.74 -10.36
C VAL A 90 -2.27 -19.05 -9.08
N VAL A 91 -3.28 -18.18 -9.15
CA VAL A 91 -3.83 -17.49 -7.97
C VAL A 91 -4.54 -18.47 -7.05
N SER A 92 -5.34 -19.40 -7.57
CA SER A 92 -6.01 -20.44 -6.78
C SER A 92 -5.01 -21.29 -6.00
N LEU A 93 -3.91 -21.72 -6.65
CA LEU A 93 -2.83 -22.45 -5.98
C LEU A 93 -2.16 -21.63 -4.88
N ALA A 94 -1.99 -20.33 -5.12
CA ALA A 94 -1.39 -19.41 -4.15
C ALA A 94 -2.26 -19.22 -2.88
N CYS A 95 -3.56 -19.46 -2.98
CA CYS A 95 -4.52 -19.39 -1.87
C CYS A 95 -4.66 -20.72 -1.09
N GLN A 96 -4.03 -21.80 -1.56
CA GLN A 96 -4.00 -23.10 -0.85
C GLN A 96 -2.72 -23.22 -0.02
N LYS A 97 -2.69 -24.09 0.99
CA LYS A 97 -1.45 -24.34 1.71
C LYS A 97 -0.54 -25.26 0.88
N PRO A 98 0.76 -24.99 0.79
CA PRO A 98 1.69 -25.92 0.16
C PRO A 98 1.66 -27.31 0.79
N LYS A 99 1.39 -27.41 2.10
CA LYS A 99 1.22 -28.68 2.82
C LYS A 99 0.13 -29.58 2.21
N ASP A 100 -0.99 -28.99 1.83
CA ASP A 100 -2.12 -29.72 1.21
C ASP A 100 -1.74 -30.28 -0.18
N LEU A 101 -0.67 -29.74 -0.78
CA LEU A 101 -0.12 -30.16 -2.06
C LEU A 101 1.18 -30.98 -1.92
N GLY A 102 1.47 -31.49 -0.72
CA GLY A 102 2.59 -32.40 -0.46
C GLY A 102 3.95 -31.71 -0.26
N HIS A 103 3.98 -30.43 0.12
CA HIS A 103 5.19 -29.71 0.46
C HIS A 103 5.40 -29.58 1.98
N ALA A 104 6.65 -29.63 2.44
CA ALA A 104 6.97 -29.43 3.85
C ALA A 104 6.77 -27.97 4.30
N GLN A 105 6.87 -27.00 3.37
CA GLN A 105 6.74 -25.58 3.67
C GLN A 105 5.30 -25.22 4.09
N GLU A 106 5.17 -24.37 5.10
CA GLU A 106 3.87 -23.86 5.55
C GLU A 106 3.28 -22.81 4.60
N LEU A 107 4.13 -22.00 3.97
CA LEU A 107 3.73 -20.90 3.09
C LEU A 107 4.40 -20.99 1.72
N TRP A 108 3.74 -20.41 0.71
CA TRP A 108 4.32 -20.31 -0.62
C TRP A 108 5.40 -19.24 -0.68
N THR A 109 6.60 -19.64 -1.08
CA THR A 109 7.54 -18.70 -1.68
C THR A 109 7.26 -18.57 -3.17
N THR A 110 7.51 -17.40 -3.77
CA THR A 110 7.34 -17.21 -5.23
C THR A 110 8.16 -18.21 -6.05
N ARG A 111 9.30 -18.66 -5.52
CA ARG A 111 10.15 -19.69 -6.15
C ARG A 111 9.51 -21.07 -6.07
N LEU A 112 8.96 -21.44 -4.91
CA LEU A 112 8.29 -22.73 -4.70
C LEU A 112 7.02 -22.82 -5.57
N LEU A 113 6.19 -21.78 -5.55
CA LEU A 113 4.98 -21.71 -6.36
C LEU A 113 5.31 -21.82 -7.87
N ALA A 114 6.33 -21.10 -8.35
CA ALA A 114 6.77 -21.22 -9.74
C ALA A 114 7.27 -22.64 -10.10
N LYS A 115 7.96 -23.33 -9.16
CA LYS A 115 8.41 -24.71 -9.36
C LYS A 115 7.23 -25.67 -9.41
N TYR A 116 6.26 -25.53 -8.50
CA TYR A 116 5.06 -26.35 -8.46
C TYR A 116 4.23 -26.16 -9.74
N VAL A 117 3.92 -24.92 -10.10
CA VAL A 117 3.16 -24.59 -11.30
C VAL A 117 3.80 -25.20 -12.56
N ARG A 118 5.12 -25.06 -12.74
CA ARG A 118 5.81 -25.66 -13.90
C ARG A 118 5.67 -27.18 -13.95
N LYS A 119 5.72 -27.86 -12.80
CA LYS A 119 5.60 -29.31 -12.72
C LYS A 119 4.18 -29.79 -13.07
N HIS A 120 3.15 -29.04 -12.65
CA HIS A 120 1.75 -29.47 -12.76
C HIS A 120 0.98 -28.81 -13.92
N CYS A 121 1.60 -27.86 -14.64
CA CYS A 121 0.90 -27.08 -15.67
C CYS A 121 0.37 -27.88 -16.85
N LEU A 122 1.06 -28.94 -17.29
CA LEU A 122 0.61 -29.78 -18.40
C LEU A 122 -0.61 -30.61 -18.01
N ALA A 123 -0.59 -31.20 -16.81
CA ALA A 123 -1.72 -31.97 -16.28
C ALA A 123 -2.95 -31.09 -16.04
N ALA A 124 -2.76 -29.81 -15.69
CA ALA A 124 -3.82 -28.83 -15.50
C ALA A 124 -4.31 -28.15 -16.79
N GLY A 125 -3.80 -28.54 -17.98
CA GLY A 125 -4.24 -27.96 -19.26
C GLY A 125 -3.70 -26.55 -19.55
N HIS A 126 -2.61 -26.14 -18.89
CA HIS A 126 -2.02 -24.80 -19.01
C HIS A 126 -0.57 -24.84 -19.54
N PRO A 127 -0.34 -25.24 -20.81
CA PRO A 127 1.02 -25.39 -21.37
C PRO A 127 1.80 -24.07 -21.42
N SER A 128 1.12 -22.92 -21.43
CA SER A 128 1.74 -21.59 -21.38
C SER A 128 2.57 -21.34 -20.12
N LEU A 129 2.35 -22.12 -19.05
CA LEU A 129 3.05 -21.97 -17.77
C LEU A 129 4.32 -22.82 -17.65
N ALA A 130 4.67 -23.62 -18.66
CA ALA A 130 5.86 -24.49 -18.61
C ALA A 130 7.18 -23.71 -18.39
N LYS A 131 7.24 -22.46 -18.89
CA LYS A 131 8.39 -21.56 -18.72
C LYS A 131 8.13 -20.44 -17.71
N LEU A 132 7.21 -20.65 -16.75
CA LEU A 132 6.86 -19.62 -15.78
C LEU A 132 8.05 -19.27 -14.87
N GLY A 133 8.45 -18.00 -14.91
CA GLY A 133 9.50 -17.45 -14.05
C GLY A 133 8.97 -16.88 -12.73
N ARG A 134 9.86 -16.76 -11.73
CA ARG A 134 9.55 -16.16 -10.41
C ARG A 134 8.97 -14.74 -10.54
N GLY A 135 9.55 -13.91 -11.42
CA GLY A 135 9.08 -12.54 -11.63
C GLY A 135 7.66 -12.47 -12.17
N THR A 136 7.26 -13.40 -13.04
CA THR A 136 5.90 -13.47 -13.57
C THR A 136 4.91 -13.89 -12.48
N VAL A 137 5.27 -14.85 -11.63
CA VAL A 137 4.46 -15.20 -10.45
C VAL A 137 4.27 -13.99 -9.55
N SER A 138 5.34 -13.26 -9.24
CA SER A 138 5.26 -12.04 -8.41
C SER A 138 4.30 -11.00 -9.02
N LYS A 139 4.39 -10.76 -10.34
CA LYS A 139 3.48 -9.85 -11.06
C LYS A 139 2.02 -10.32 -11.01
N VAL A 140 1.77 -11.61 -11.20
CA VAL A 140 0.40 -12.18 -11.12
C VAL A 140 -0.17 -12.02 -9.71
N LEU A 141 0.60 -12.36 -8.68
CA LEU A 141 0.15 -12.23 -7.29
C LEU A 141 -0.09 -10.77 -6.91
N SER A 142 0.81 -9.86 -7.28
CA SER A 142 0.68 -8.43 -6.98
C SER A 142 -0.54 -7.81 -7.68
N ALA A 143 -0.80 -8.19 -8.94
CA ALA A 143 -1.98 -7.71 -9.67
C ALA A 143 -3.31 -8.17 -9.04
N ASN A 144 -3.30 -9.25 -8.27
CA ASN A 144 -4.46 -9.77 -7.53
C ASN A 144 -4.40 -9.45 -6.02
N GLN A 145 -3.42 -8.65 -5.58
CA GLN A 145 -3.20 -8.27 -4.17
C GLN A 145 -3.01 -9.47 -3.21
N VAL A 146 -2.60 -10.63 -3.73
CA VAL A 146 -2.38 -11.83 -2.92
C VAL A 146 -0.93 -11.90 -2.45
N HIS A 147 -0.72 -12.14 -1.16
CA HIS A 147 0.60 -12.22 -0.55
C HIS A 147 0.79 -13.54 0.24
N PRO A 148 0.95 -14.69 -0.44
CA PRO A 148 0.95 -16.01 0.21
C PRO A 148 2.08 -16.27 1.21
N HIS A 149 3.10 -15.41 1.21
CA HIS A 149 4.27 -15.48 2.08
C HIS A 149 4.13 -14.58 3.32
N LYS A 150 3.07 -13.78 3.40
CA LYS A 150 2.82 -12.89 4.52
C LYS A 150 1.76 -13.52 5.42
N ILE A 151 2.06 -13.60 6.71
CA ILE A 151 1.08 -13.89 7.75
C ILE A 151 0.62 -12.56 8.32
N GLN A 152 -0.69 -12.39 8.40
CA GLN A 152 -1.29 -11.33 9.20
C GLN A 152 -2.11 -11.99 10.29
N TYR A 153 -1.95 -11.50 11.51
CA TYR A 153 -2.81 -11.89 12.61
C TYR A 153 -4.19 -11.27 12.37
N CYS A 154 -5.22 -12.09 12.40
CA CYS A 154 -6.60 -11.62 12.41
C CYS A 154 -7.20 -11.91 13.78
N LEU A 155 -8.00 -10.97 14.28
CA LEU A 155 -8.85 -11.20 15.44
C LEU A 155 -10.09 -11.93 14.92
N GLU A 156 -10.22 -13.18 15.29
CA GLU A 156 -11.38 -14.00 14.96
C GLU A 156 -12.61 -13.48 15.71
N ARG A 157 -13.70 -13.23 14.99
CA ARG A 157 -14.99 -12.86 15.59
C ARG A 157 -15.62 -14.10 16.21
N ARG A 158 -15.35 -14.33 17.49
CA ARG A 158 -15.87 -15.47 18.25
C ARG A 158 -17.20 -15.22 18.95
N ASP A 159 -17.54 -13.96 19.19
CA ASP A 159 -18.74 -13.57 19.91
C ASP A 159 -19.94 -13.46 18.96
N PRO A 160 -21.04 -14.21 19.18
CA PRO A 160 -22.27 -14.08 18.40
C PRO A 160 -22.89 -12.67 18.43
N GLU A 161 -22.64 -11.91 19.50
CA GLU A 161 -23.15 -10.54 19.70
C GLU A 161 -22.11 -9.46 19.33
N PHE A 162 -21.05 -9.84 18.61
CA PHE A 162 -19.92 -8.95 18.31
C PHE A 162 -20.35 -7.60 17.76
N ASP A 163 -21.26 -7.57 16.78
CA ASP A 163 -21.68 -6.33 16.13
C ASP A 163 -22.40 -5.39 17.10
N ALA A 164 -23.25 -5.93 17.99
CA ALA A 164 -23.95 -5.13 18.99
C ALA A 164 -22.98 -4.53 20.02
N LYS A 165 -22.04 -5.32 20.54
CA LYS A 165 -21.01 -4.86 21.50
C LYS A 165 -20.03 -3.88 20.87
N MET A 166 -19.66 -4.10 19.61
CA MET A 166 -18.81 -3.18 18.84
C MET A 166 -19.47 -1.80 18.74
N VAL A 167 -20.77 -1.73 18.43
CA VAL A 167 -21.49 -0.45 18.36
C VAL A 167 -21.46 0.28 19.69
N GLN A 168 -21.62 -0.42 20.83
CA GLN A 168 -21.53 0.21 22.15
C GLN A 168 -20.15 0.83 22.41
N VAL A 169 -19.07 0.10 22.09
CA VAL A 169 -17.70 0.62 22.25
C VAL A 169 -17.47 1.82 21.34
N LEU A 170 -17.86 1.73 20.06
CA LEU A 170 -17.72 2.84 19.11
C LEU A 170 -18.54 4.07 19.50
N HIS A 171 -19.70 3.87 20.14
CA HIS A 171 -20.50 4.95 20.68
C HIS A 171 -19.72 5.76 21.72
N VAL A 172 -19.06 5.07 22.67
CA VAL A 172 -18.23 5.73 23.70
C VAL A 172 -17.11 6.55 23.06
N TYR A 173 -16.40 6.00 22.07
CA TYR A 173 -15.38 6.77 21.34
C TYR A 173 -15.96 8.00 20.64
N LYS A 174 -17.18 7.91 20.09
CA LYS A 174 -17.85 9.04 19.46
C LYS A 174 -18.27 10.10 20.47
N GLU A 175 -18.76 9.70 21.64
CA GLU A 175 -19.08 10.62 22.74
C GLU A 175 -17.84 11.37 23.22
N VAL A 176 -16.72 10.66 23.41
CA VAL A 176 -15.42 11.27 23.75
C VAL A 176 -15.00 12.30 22.70
N GLU A 177 -15.12 11.99 21.41
CA GLU A 177 -14.81 12.95 20.33
C GLU A 177 -15.67 14.22 20.46
N ILE A 178 -16.97 14.07 20.74
CA ILE A 178 -17.89 15.20 20.94
C ILE A 178 -17.50 15.99 22.19
N TRP A 179 -17.19 15.34 23.30
CA TRP A 179 -16.80 16.00 24.55
C TRP A 179 -15.47 16.73 24.44
N ARG A 180 -14.51 16.20 23.68
CA ARG A 180 -13.26 16.93 23.37
C ARG A 180 -13.53 18.24 22.63
N GLN A 181 -14.55 18.29 21.78
CA GLN A 181 -14.88 19.49 20.99
C GLN A 181 -15.76 20.48 21.76
N LYS A 182 -16.76 19.98 22.51
CA LYS A 182 -17.81 20.79 23.13
C LYS A 182 -17.66 20.98 24.64
N GLY A 183 -16.68 20.33 25.24
CA GLY A 183 -16.54 20.21 26.69
C GLY A 183 -17.26 18.97 27.23
N ALA A 184 -16.65 18.31 28.21
CA ALA A 184 -17.24 17.18 28.91
C ALA A 184 -18.32 17.65 29.91
N PRO A 185 -19.38 16.86 30.15
CA PRO A 185 -20.39 17.18 31.14
C PRO A 185 -19.84 16.97 32.55
N GLY A 186 -19.57 18.06 33.27
CA GLY A 186 -19.07 18.01 34.65
C GLY A 186 -17.67 17.40 34.76
N LEU A 187 -17.38 16.82 35.93
CA LEU A 187 -16.14 16.09 36.17
C LEU A 187 -16.27 14.66 35.63
N LEU A 188 -15.73 14.42 34.44
CA LEU A 188 -15.78 13.14 33.74
C LEU A 188 -14.38 12.75 33.27
N ALA A 189 -13.99 11.51 33.54
CA ALA A 189 -12.85 10.85 32.93
C ALA A 189 -13.35 9.65 32.11
N VAL A 190 -12.68 9.33 31.01
CA VAL A 190 -12.98 8.13 30.22
C VAL A 190 -11.69 7.37 30.00
N LEU A 191 -11.50 6.28 30.75
CA LEU A 191 -10.26 5.51 30.71
C LEU A 191 -10.36 4.34 29.72
N SER A 192 -9.43 4.29 28.76
CA SER A 192 -9.16 3.09 27.98
C SER A 192 -8.02 2.32 28.63
N TYR A 193 -8.35 1.19 29.26
CA TYR A 193 -7.42 0.33 29.97
C TYR A 193 -6.87 -0.78 29.07
N ASP A 194 -5.57 -1.07 29.18
CA ASP A 194 -4.91 -2.20 28.55
C ASP A 194 -3.77 -2.76 29.43
N GLU A 195 -3.46 -4.03 29.22
CA GLU A 195 -2.38 -4.74 29.91
C GLU A 195 -1.36 -5.27 28.92
N LYS A 196 -0.08 -5.04 29.22
CA LYS A 196 1.04 -5.67 28.53
C LYS A 196 1.78 -6.61 29.47
N PRO A 197 1.23 -7.82 29.73
CA PRO A 197 1.87 -8.82 30.58
C PRO A 197 3.11 -9.42 29.90
N GLY A 198 4.02 -9.95 30.70
CA GLY A 198 5.16 -10.73 30.19
C GLY A 198 6.24 -9.91 29.46
N SER A 199 6.26 -8.59 29.64
CA SER A 199 7.31 -7.72 29.07
C SER A 199 8.66 -8.12 29.66
N GLN A 200 9.59 -8.55 28.82
CA GLN A 200 10.91 -8.98 29.27
C GLN A 200 11.74 -7.76 29.68
N ALA A 201 12.22 -7.77 30.92
CA ALA A 201 13.23 -6.82 31.38
C ALA A 201 14.60 -7.37 30.95
N ILE A 202 15.19 -6.74 29.94
CA ILE A 202 16.47 -7.13 29.35
C ILE A 202 17.47 -5.99 29.41
N GLU A 203 18.73 -6.35 29.56
CA GLU A 203 19.89 -5.46 29.55
C GLU A 203 20.99 -6.09 28.70
N ASN A 204 21.68 -5.32 27.88
CA ASN A 204 22.81 -5.82 27.09
C ASN A 204 24.01 -6.10 28.00
N THR A 205 24.73 -7.20 27.74
CA THR A 205 25.90 -7.58 28.55
C THR A 205 27.05 -6.58 28.39
N ALA A 206 27.29 -6.11 27.16
CA ALA A 206 28.28 -5.10 26.84
C ALA A 206 27.63 -3.77 26.36
N PRO A 207 28.32 -2.63 26.53
CA PRO A 207 27.85 -1.35 26.01
C PRO A 207 27.83 -1.35 24.47
N ASP A 208 26.90 -0.57 23.89
CA ASP A 208 26.82 -0.36 22.45
C ASP A 208 28.15 0.21 21.90
N LEU A 209 28.66 -0.38 20.83
CA LEU A 209 29.84 0.10 20.10
C LEU A 209 29.42 1.18 19.10
N PRO A 210 29.90 2.44 19.23
CA PRO A 210 29.52 3.52 18.31
C PRO A 210 30.07 3.27 16.90
N ALA A 211 29.45 3.86 15.88
CA ALA A 211 29.98 3.77 14.51
C ALA A 211 31.32 4.52 14.39
N VAL A 212 32.30 3.92 13.68
CA VAL A 212 33.63 4.49 13.45
C VAL A 212 33.94 4.51 11.95
N PRO A 213 34.13 5.70 11.33
CA PRO A 213 34.48 5.81 9.92
C PRO A 213 35.69 4.95 9.53
N GLY A 214 35.57 4.21 8.43
CA GLY A 214 36.63 3.34 7.91
C GLY A 214 36.82 2.00 8.64
N LYS A 215 36.05 1.72 9.71
CA LYS A 215 36.06 0.42 10.42
C LYS A 215 34.70 -0.25 10.44
N HIS A 216 33.71 0.41 11.04
CA HIS A 216 32.33 -0.07 11.12
C HIS A 216 31.37 1.11 10.98
N SER A 217 30.49 1.03 9.98
CA SER A 217 29.57 2.10 9.61
C SER A 217 28.29 2.16 10.46
N THR A 218 28.11 1.23 11.39
CA THR A 218 26.89 1.08 12.20
C THR A 218 27.22 0.95 13.68
N VAL A 219 26.23 1.25 14.53
CA VAL A 219 26.30 0.95 15.96
C VAL A 219 26.21 -0.56 16.13
N GLY A 220 27.20 -1.16 16.77
CA GLY A 220 27.21 -2.56 17.12
C GLY A 220 26.56 -2.75 18.48
N ARG A 221 25.55 -3.62 18.57
CA ARG A 221 24.95 -4.04 19.83
C ARG A 221 25.28 -5.51 20.05
N ASP A 222 25.68 -5.84 21.27
CA ASP A 222 25.95 -7.21 21.69
C ASP A 222 24.67 -8.06 21.52
N ASP A 223 24.82 -9.26 20.97
CA ASP A 223 23.69 -10.20 20.80
C ASP A 223 23.39 -10.94 22.10
N GLU A 224 24.33 -10.97 23.05
CA GLU A 224 24.10 -11.43 24.41
C GLU A 224 23.36 -10.38 25.27
N TYR A 225 22.47 -10.88 26.13
CA TYR A 225 21.70 -10.06 27.06
C TYR A 225 21.48 -10.77 28.39
N ILE A 226 21.37 -9.98 29.45
CA ILE A 226 21.00 -10.41 30.79
C ILE A 226 19.48 -10.31 30.91
N ARG A 227 18.83 -11.40 31.35
CA ARG A 227 17.37 -11.46 31.56
C ARG A 227 17.04 -11.25 33.04
N HIS A 228 16.42 -10.12 33.36
CA HIS A 228 15.97 -9.74 34.71
C HIS A 228 14.57 -10.28 35.07
N GLY A 229 14.00 -11.13 34.21
CA GLY A 229 12.67 -11.69 34.35
C GLY A 229 11.62 -10.95 33.50
N THR A 230 10.37 -11.06 33.91
CA THR A 230 9.22 -10.48 33.21
C THR A 230 8.45 -9.54 34.13
N LEU A 231 7.97 -8.44 33.55
CA LEU A 231 7.13 -7.44 34.19
C LEU A 231 5.81 -7.32 33.43
N SER A 232 4.78 -6.88 34.15
CA SER A 232 3.47 -6.57 33.59
C SER A 232 3.24 -5.08 33.73
N LEU A 233 2.94 -4.42 32.61
CA LEU A 233 2.49 -3.04 32.58
C LEU A 233 0.97 -3.04 32.50
N LEU A 234 0.33 -2.42 33.49
CA LEU A 234 -1.10 -2.13 33.50
C LEU A 234 -1.21 -0.63 33.22
N ALA A 235 -1.90 -0.22 32.16
CA ALA A 235 -1.98 1.18 31.79
C ALA A 235 -3.40 1.57 31.37
N GLY A 236 -3.81 2.78 31.73
CA GLY A 236 -5.03 3.39 31.23
C GLY A 236 -4.73 4.76 30.66
N ILE A 237 -5.22 5.02 29.45
CA ILE A 237 -5.16 6.36 28.87
C ILE A 237 -6.51 7.05 29.08
N ASP A 238 -6.47 8.26 29.61
CA ASP A 238 -7.61 9.16 29.65
C ASP A 238 -7.89 9.66 28.24
N LEU A 239 -9.02 9.24 27.69
CA LEU A 239 -9.42 9.60 26.36
C LEU A 239 -9.87 11.05 26.25
N LEU A 240 -10.04 11.82 27.33
CA LEU A 240 -10.32 13.25 27.25
C LEU A 240 -9.04 14.08 27.34
N SER A 241 -8.21 13.84 28.36
CA SER A 241 -6.99 14.61 28.61
C SER A 241 -5.77 14.11 27.81
N GLY A 242 -5.76 12.83 27.42
CA GLY A 242 -4.60 12.16 26.83
C GLY A 242 -3.55 11.70 27.86
N GLU A 243 -3.80 11.90 29.16
CA GLU A 243 -2.91 11.47 30.22
C GLU A 243 -2.87 9.94 30.33
N VAL A 244 -1.70 9.38 30.62
CA VAL A 244 -1.50 7.94 30.79
C VAL A 244 -1.20 7.62 32.24
N LEU A 245 -2.09 6.84 32.86
CA LEU A 245 -1.88 6.22 34.16
C LEU A 245 -1.19 4.87 33.95
N GLY A 246 -0.06 4.65 34.62
CA GLY A 246 0.75 3.45 34.45
C GLY A 246 1.13 2.79 35.78
N LEU A 247 1.02 1.47 35.82
CA LEU A 247 1.37 0.63 36.97
C LEU A 247 2.22 -0.56 36.51
N VAL A 248 3.45 -0.65 36.98
CA VAL A 248 4.37 -1.77 36.66
C VAL A 248 4.45 -2.74 37.83
N ARG A 249 4.14 -4.02 37.59
CA ARG A 249 4.18 -5.07 38.62
C ARG A 249 4.84 -6.33 38.09
N LYS A 250 5.33 -7.19 39.00
CA LYS A 250 5.91 -8.50 38.66
C LYS A 250 4.85 -9.54 38.26
N ARG A 251 3.58 -9.28 38.58
CA ARG A 251 2.42 -10.18 38.36
C ARG A 251 1.24 -9.37 37.83
N HIS A 252 0.26 -10.05 37.23
CA HIS A 252 -0.96 -9.45 36.68
C HIS A 252 -2.22 -10.22 37.13
N ARG A 253 -2.48 -10.25 38.44
CA ARG A 253 -3.69 -10.87 39.01
C ARG A 253 -4.74 -9.80 39.23
N SER A 254 -5.94 -10.21 39.63
CA SER A 254 -7.02 -9.29 40.02
C SER A 254 -6.58 -8.30 41.11
N ALA A 255 -5.62 -8.65 41.97
CA ALA A 255 -5.08 -7.75 42.99
C ALA A 255 -4.35 -6.54 42.38
N GLU A 256 -3.52 -6.76 41.36
CA GLU A 256 -2.82 -5.69 40.65
C GLU A 256 -3.79 -4.84 39.80
N PHE A 257 -4.86 -5.45 39.25
CA PHE A 257 -5.93 -4.71 38.59
C PHE A 257 -6.70 -3.79 39.56
N ILE A 258 -7.07 -4.30 40.74
CA ILE A 258 -7.73 -3.49 41.78
C ILE A 258 -6.80 -2.37 42.26
N GLU A 259 -5.49 -2.62 42.34
CA GLU A 259 -4.50 -1.59 42.65
C GLU A 259 -4.49 -0.48 41.59
N PHE A 260 -4.57 -0.83 40.31
CA PHE A 260 -4.72 0.14 39.23
C PHE A 260 -6.02 0.97 39.37
N LEU A 261 -7.15 0.32 39.68
CA LEU A 261 -8.41 1.04 39.89
C LEU A 261 -8.34 2.02 41.06
N LYS A 262 -7.67 1.64 42.16
CA LYS A 262 -7.42 2.55 43.30
C LYS A 262 -6.50 3.72 42.92
N LEU A 263 -5.49 3.46 42.09
CA LEU A 263 -4.62 4.50 41.56
C LEU A 263 -5.42 5.49 40.69
N ALA A 264 -6.28 4.99 39.82
CA ALA A 264 -7.16 5.83 38.99
C ALA A 264 -8.13 6.66 39.85
N ASP A 265 -8.82 6.04 40.81
CA ASP A 265 -9.74 6.72 41.72
C ASP A 265 -9.05 7.83 42.55
N ALA A 266 -7.82 7.58 43.00
CA ALA A 266 -7.03 8.57 43.76
C ALA A 266 -6.45 9.70 42.88
N HIS A 267 -6.26 9.46 41.58
CA HIS A 267 -5.71 10.44 40.65
C HIS A 267 -6.73 11.54 40.31
N TYR A 268 -8.00 11.18 40.17
CA TYR A 268 -9.05 12.14 39.81
C TYR A 268 -9.66 12.81 41.04
N PRO A 269 -10.14 14.07 40.91
CA PRO A 269 -10.84 14.74 42.00
C PRO A 269 -12.06 13.97 42.49
N ALA A 270 -12.36 14.06 43.79
CA ALA A 270 -13.54 13.43 44.38
C ALA A 270 -14.84 13.86 43.66
N GLY A 271 -15.68 12.89 43.31
CA GLY A 271 -16.92 13.13 42.55
C GLY A 271 -16.75 13.11 41.04
N THR A 272 -15.54 12.89 40.52
CA THR A 272 -15.32 12.60 39.10
C THR A 272 -15.96 11.26 38.75
N ARG A 273 -16.76 11.23 37.69
CA ARG A 273 -17.25 9.98 37.11
C ARG A 273 -16.15 9.40 36.22
N ILE A 274 -15.71 8.17 36.50
CA ILE A 274 -14.73 7.40 35.71
C ILE A 274 -15.47 6.28 34.99
#